data_AF-A0A6J8AXU1-F1
#
_entry.id   AF-A0A6J8AXU1-F1
#
_cell.length_a   1.000
_cell.length_b   1.000
_cell.length_c   1.000
_cell.angle_alpha   90.00
_cell.angle_beta   90.00
_cell.angle_gamma   90.00
#
_symmetry.space_group_name_H-M   'P 1'
#
loop_
_entity.id
_entity.type
_entity.pdbx_description
1 polymer ?
#
loop_
_entity_poly.entity_id
_entity_poly.type
_entity_poly.pdbx_seq_one_letter_code
_entity_poly.pdbx_strand_id
1 'polypeptide(L)'
;MRTMNERSVLRRSEFCKSNRFGNKCEQICHCKEPGCDDITGYCGRAGCEEEWKGPSCNGTVCISNRFGEKCERICHCKEPGCDHVTGHCNRGVCEDGWAGESCNECLPNRFGQKCERFCHCQHGNCENITGVCYKPGCMKGWTGDSCNYTTDCVLKTYDTTYNGTVNITKSNIPCKRWEKASDARYHVLEENFCRNPSFDPLEYPWCYRSGTPYYETCTIPLCGMLLIKTKTSANQ
;
A
#
# COMPACT_ATOMS: atom_id res chain seq x y z
N MET A 1 71.67 19.18 -32.85
CA MET A 1 70.94 18.23 -31.97
C MET A 1 69.83 18.99 -31.24
N ARG A 2 68.59 18.48 -31.36
CA ARG A 2 67.35 18.79 -30.62
C ARG A 2 66.78 20.21 -30.72
N THR A 3 65.83 20.35 -31.64
CA THR A 3 64.65 21.22 -31.50
C THR A 3 63.74 20.65 -30.41
N MET A 4 63.35 21.44 -29.41
CA MET A 4 62.15 21.18 -28.61
C MET A 4 61.21 22.37 -28.71
N ASN A 5 59.98 22.02 -29.04
CA ASN A 5 58.88 22.84 -29.52
C ASN A 5 58.16 23.45 -28.31
N GLU A 6 58.22 24.77 -28.15
CA GLU A 6 57.35 25.51 -27.25
C GLU A 6 55.92 25.50 -27.82
N ARG A 7 55.18 24.41 -27.55
CA ARG A 7 53.72 24.44 -27.62
C ARG A 7 53.19 24.84 -26.26
N SER A 8 52.88 26.13 -26.18
CA SER A 8 51.92 26.77 -25.30
C SER A 8 50.80 25.82 -24.85
N VAL A 9 50.94 25.24 -23.67
CA VAL A 9 49.81 24.70 -22.90
C VAL A 9 48.99 25.91 -22.48
N LEU A 10 47.81 26.08 -23.09
CA LEU A 10 46.81 27.06 -22.70
C LEU A 10 46.57 26.95 -21.18
N ARG A 11 46.90 28.02 -20.46
CA ARG A 11 46.65 28.21 -19.02
C ARG A 11 45.16 27.98 -18.74
N ARG A 12 44.83 27.02 -17.88
CA ARG A 12 43.55 27.02 -17.14
C ARG A 12 43.79 27.86 -15.89
N SER A 13 43.47 29.16 -15.92
CA SER A 13 43.28 29.87 -14.65
C SER A 13 41.97 29.41 -14.02
N GLU A 14 41.85 29.57 -12.70
CA GLU A 14 40.62 29.39 -11.90
C GLU A 14 40.39 27.99 -11.35
N PHE A 15 41.24 27.59 -10.39
CA PHE A 15 40.79 26.67 -9.34
C PHE A 15 39.52 27.25 -8.69
N CYS A 16 38.53 26.41 -8.41
CA CYS A 16 37.33 26.87 -7.71
C CYS A 16 37.69 27.38 -6.32
N LYS A 17 37.00 28.44 -5.86
CA LYS A 17 37.13 28.89 -4.46
C LYS A 17 36.79 27.75 -3.51
N SER A 18 37.36 27.78 -2.30
CA SER A 18 37.13 26.74 -1.28
C SER A 18 35.64 26.42 -1.14
N ASN A 19 35.33 25.13 -1.04
CA ASN A 19 33.99 24.57 -0.99
C ASN A 19 33.15 24.71 -2.27
N ARG A 20 33.77 24.96 -3.43
CA ARG A 20 33.10 24.94 -4.73
C ARG A 20 33.78 24.00 -5.72
N PHE A 21 33.01 23.45 -6.66
CA PHE A 21 33.55 22.55 -7.67
C PHE A 21 32.80 22.59 -9.01
N GLY A 22 33.38 21.92 -10.01
CA GLY A 22 32.82 21.73 -11.34
C GLY A 22 33.28 22.80 -12.34
N ASN A 23 32.95 22.58 -13.62
CA ASN A 23 33.46 23.38 -14.75
C ASN A 23 33.15 24.88 -14.72
N LYS A 24 32.20 25.32 -13.88
CA LYS A 24 31.85 26.73 -13.65
C LYS A 24 31.97 27.17 -12.18
N CYS A 25 32.43 26.30 -11.28
CA CYS A 25 32.49 26.57 -9.83
C CYS A 25 31.14 26.97 -9.18
N GLU A 26 30.02 26.58 -9.78
CA GLU A 26 28.67 26.90 -9.29
C GLU A 26 28.22 25.91 -8.21
N GLN A 27 28.76 24.69 -8.21
CA GLN A 27 28.40 23.65 -7.23
C GLN A 27 29.15 23.88 -5.93
N ILE A 28 28.49 23.65 -4.80
CA ILE A 28 29.03 23.82 -3.45
C ILE A 28 29.19 22.44 -2.82
N CYS A 29 30.25 22.22 -2.04
CA CYS A 29 30.51 20.98 -1.32
C CYS A 29 30.63 21.28 0.19
N HIS A 30 30.01 20.46 1.03
CA HIS A 30 30.04 20.59 2.49
C HIS A 30 30.94 19.53 3.13
N CYS A 31 32.19 19.52 2.68
CA CYS A 31 33.19 18.60 3.19
C CYS A 31 33.85 19.18 4.45
N LYS A 32 34.22 18.31 5.40
CA LYS A 32 35.09 18.74 6.51
C LYS A 32 36.45 19.17 5.98
N GLU A 33 37.04 20.22 6.54
CA GLU A 33 38.37 20.67 6.11
C GLU A 33 39.48 19.66 6.51
N PRO A 34 40.51 19.47 5.66
CA PRO A 34 40.66 19.95 4.28
C PRO A 34 40.02 18.94 3.33
N GLY A 35 39.13 19.34 2.43
CA GLY A 35 38.39 18.26 1.79
C GLY A 35 37.45 18.51 0.66
N CYS A 36 37.64 19.43 -0.27
CA CYS A 36 36.83 19.42 -1.49
C CYS A 36 37.69 19.50 -2.75
N ASP A 37 37.56 18.50 -3.62
CA ASP A 37 38.17 18.49 -4.94
C ASP A 37 37.44 19.49 -5.86
N ASP A 38 38.17 20.43 -6.46
CA ASP A 38 37.58 21.55 -7.22
C ASP A 38 36.99 21.13 -8.57
N ILE A 39 37.28 19.91 -9.04
CA ILE A 39 36.76 19.36 -10.29
C ILE A 39 35.55 18.46 -10.01
N THR A 40 35.68 17.53 -9.06
CA THR A 40 34.72 16.46 -8.79
C THR A 40 33.85 16.71 -7.56
N GLY A 41 34.25 17.64 -6.69
CA GLY A 41 33.62 17.90 -5.40
C GLY A 41 33.92 16.86 -4.34
N TYR A 42 34.70 15.81 -4.65
CA TYR A 42 34.85 14.64 -3.80
C TYR A 42 35.51 14.96 -2.45
N CYS A 43 34.90 14.49 -1.36
CA CYS A 43 35.28 14.85 0.01
C CYS A 43 36.30 13.93 0.70
N GLY A 44 36.96 13.05 -0.06
CA GLY A 44 38.14 12.30 0.38
C GLY A 44 38.01 11.59 1.73
N ARG A 45 39.06 11.67 2.57
CA ARG A 45 39.08 11.08 3.92
C ARG A 45 38.39 11.94 4.98
N ALA A 46 38.27 13.25 4.77
CA ALA A 46 37.69 14.16 5.75
C ALA A 46 36.18 13.89 5.91
N GLY A 47 35.52 13.45 4.85
CA GLY A 47 34.10 13.16 4.83
C GLY A 47 33.26 14.44 4.92
N CYS A 48 31.96 14.28 5.19
CA CYS A 48 31.03 15.39 5.21
C CYS A 48 30.93 16.07 6.57
N GLU A 49 30.57 17.35 6.55
CA GLU A 49 30.00 18.06 7.71
C GLU A 49 28.76 17.31 8.24
N GLU A 50 28.38 17.56 9.50
CA GLU A 50 27.16 16.95 10.05
C GLU A 50 25.95 17.28 9.17
N GLU A 51 25.04 16.32 9.00
CA GLU A 51 23.85 16.40 8.14
C GLU A 51 24.10 16.38 6.62
N TRP A 52 25.34 16.47 6.16
CA TRP A 52 25.71 16.29 4.76
C TRP A 52 26.18 14.87 4.51
N LYS A 53 25.78 14.27 3.39
CA LYS A 53 26.23 12.93 2.97
C LYS A 53 26.40 12.90 1.45
N GLY A 54 27.06 11.85 0.97
CA GLY A 54 27.37 11.67 -0.45
C GLY A 54 28.83 12.03 -0.78
N PRO A 55 29.31 11.62 -1.97
CA PRO A 55 30.72 11.74 -2.34
C PRO A 55 31.21 13.19 -2.37
N SER A 56 30.34 14.14 -2.73
CA SER A 56 30.67 15.57 -2.77
C SER A 56 30.02 16.40 -1.66
N CYS A 57 29.37 15.74 -0.69
CA CYS A 57 28.67 16.35 0.43
C CYS A 57 27.81 17.56 0.02
N ASN A 58 27.19 17.54 -1.17
CA ASN A 58 26.29 18.59 -1.64
C ASN A 58 24.81 18.18 -1.58
N GLY A 59 24.56 16.91 -1.23
CA GLY A 59 23.22 16.38 -1.07
C GLY A 59 22.68 16.79 0.28
N THR A 60 21.58 17.56 0.28
CA THR A 60 20.70 17.67 1.44
C THR A 60 20.25 16.26 1.80
N VAL A 61 20.73 15.72 2.91
CA VAL A 61 20.14 14.52 3.48
C VAL A 61 18.78 14.94 4.01
N CYS A 62 17.72 14.52 3.33
CA CYS A 62 16.38 14.72 3.86
C CYS A 62 16.29 14.02 5.22
N ILE A 63 15.60 14.66 6.17
CA ILE A 63 15.21 14.02 7.43
C ILE A 63 14.55 12.68 7.10
N SER A 64 14.77 11.67 7.92
CA SER A 64 14.12 10.36 7.77
C SER A 64 12.62 10.56 7.52
N ASN A 65 12.08 9.88 6.49
CA ASN A 65 10.72 10.00 5.97
C ASN A 65 10.43 11.15 5.00
N ARG A 66 11.45 11.90 4.55
CA ARG A 66 11.32 12.90 3.48
C ARG A 66 12.22 12.57 2.30
N PHE A 67 11.82 13.01 1.11
CA PHE A 67 12.58 12.77 -0.11
C PHE A 67 12.35 13.82 -1.21
N GLY A 68 13.18 13.73 -2.25
CA GLY A 68 13.20 14.62 -3.41
C GLY A 68 14.16 15.78 -3.24
N GLU A 69 14.41 16.51 -4.33
CA GLU A 69 15.40 17.60 -4.41
C GLU A 69 15.25 18.65 -3.30
N LYS A 70 14.02 18.92 -2.86
CA LYS A 70 13.69 19.88 -1.78
C LYS A 70 13.27 19.25 -0.45
N CYS A 71 13.28 17.92 -0.34
CA CYS A 71 12.78 17.19 0.85
C CYS A 71 11.32 17.52 1.25
N GLU A 72 10.50 17.99 0.30
CA GLU A 72 9.10 18.37 0.55
C GLU A 72 8.16 17.17 0.52
N ARG A 73 8.54 16.09 -0.18
CA ARG A 73 7.74 14.86 -0.29
C ARG A 73 7.95 14.00 0.94
N ILE A 74 6.88 13.39 1.44
CA ILE A 74 6.89 12.52 2.61
C ILE A 74 6.68 11.09 2.15
N CYS A 75 7.45 10.15 2.70
CA CYS A 75 7.25 8.73 2.52
C CYS A 75 6.76 8.11 3.84
N HIS A 76 5.79 7.20 3.76
CA HIS A 76 5.29 6.46 4.92
C HIS A 76 5.85 5.04 4.91
N CYS A 77 7.17 4.94 4.84
CA CYS A 77 7.90 3.68 4.88
C CYS A 77 8.14 3.27 6.34
N LYS A 78 8.04 1.98 6.66
CA LYS A 78 8.53 1.48 7.95
C LYS A 78 10.05 1.66 8.06
N GLU A 79 10.58 1.66 9.28
CA GLU A 79 12.02 1.80 9.52
C GLU A 79 12.85 0.83 8.66
N PRO A 80 13.93 1.30 7.99
CA PRO A 80 14.66 2.56 8.24
C PRO A 80 14.21 3.76 7.38
N GLY A 81 12.97 3.77 6.86
CA GLY A 81 12.45 4.87 6.04
C GLY A 81 12.74 4.70 4.54
N CYS A 82 12.73 5.79 3.79
CA CYS A 82 12.99 5.80 2.35
C CYS A 82 14.35 6.39 1.96
N ASP A 83 14.76 6.12 0.72
CA ASP A 83 15.81 6.83 0.03
C ASP A 83 15.47 8.32 -0.15
N HIS A 84 16.41 9.20 0.21
CA HIS A 84 16.17 10.65 0.27
C HIS A 84 16.00 11.31 -1.11
N VAL A 85 16.36 10.65 -2.20
CA VAL A 85 16.23 11.19 -3.56
C VAL A 85 14.95 10.67 -4.22
N THR A 86 14.83 9.35 -4.28
CA THR A 86 13.75 8.64 -4.98
C THR A 86 12.50 8.47 -4.14
N GLY A 87 12.64 8.47 -2.81
CA GLY A 87 11.58 8.10 -1.88
C GLY A 87 11.31 6.61 -1.79
N HIS A 88 12.05 5.77 -2.51
CA HIS A 88 11.83 4.33 -2.49
C HIS A 88 12.10 3.77 -1.09
N CYS A 89 11.18 2.96 -0.56
CA CYS A 89 11.38 2.38 0.77
C CYS A 89 12.55 1.41 0.79
N ASN A 90 13.46 1.61 1.74
CA ASN A 90 14.69 0.79 1.84
C ASN A 90 14.41 -0.71 2.05
N ARG A 91 13.24 -1.06 2.60
CA ARG A 91 12.77 -2.44 2.77
C ARG A 91 11.55 -2.79 1.91
N GLY A 92 11.04 -1.85 1.12
CA GLY A 92 9.81 -2.05 0.35
C GLY A 92 8.54 -2.24 1.19
N VAL A 93 8.54 -1.81 2.46
CA VAL A 93 7.40 -1.98 3.37
C VAL A 93 6.81 -0.63 3.77
N CYS A 94 5.54 -0.42 3.44
CA CYS A 94 4.75 0.74 3.87
C CYS A 94 4.21 0.58 5.28
N GLU A 95 3.99 1.71 5.94
CA GLU A 95 3.04 1.84 7.03
C GLU A 95 1.62 1.48 6.57
N ASP A 96 0.75 1.16 7.52
CA ASP A 96 -0.63 0.80 7.21
C ASP A 96 -1.36 2.03 6.64
N GLY A 97 -2.24 1.81 5.66
CA GLY A 97 -2.94 2.89 4.96
C GLY A 97 -2.10 3.62 3.90
N TRP A 98 -0.93 3.07 3.53
CA TRP A 98 -0.09 3.61 2.47
C TRP A 98 0.37 2.52 1.49
N ALA A 99 0.60 2.94 0.25
CA ALA A 99 0.95 2.11 -0.89
C ALA A 99 1.87 2.86 -1.87
N GLY A 100 2.37 2.12 -2.85
CA GLY A 100 3.34 2.60 -3.84
C GLY A 100 4.80 2.40 -3.39
N GLU A 101 5.74 2.59 -4.30
CA GLU A 101 7.17 2.39 -4.04
C GLU A 101 7.72 3.35 -2.98
N SER A 102 7.15 4.56 -2.92
CA SER A 102 7.49 5.57 -1.92
C SER A 102 6.50 5.66 -0.76
N CYS A 103 5.53 4.74 -0.69
CA CYS A 103 4.49 4.71 0.35
C CYS A 103 3.86 6.09 0.61
N ASN A 104 3.50 6.81 -0.44
CA ASN A 104 2.95 8.16 -0.37
C ASN A 104 1.56 8.23 -1.04
N GLU A 105 0.96 7.08 -1.33
CA GLU A 105 -0.30 6.96 -2.04
C GLU A 105 -1.29 6.09 -1.28
N CYS A 106 -2.56 6.49 -1.31
CA CYS A 106 -3.69 5.63 -1.01
C CYS A 106 -4.91 6.22 -1.72
N LEU A 107 -5.44 5.50 -2.72
CA LEU A 107 -6.55 6.05 -3.51
C LEU A 107 -7.82 6.19 -2.64
N PRO A 108 -8.71 7.14 -2.97
CA PRO A 108 -10.01 7.25 -2.32
C PRO A 108 -10.75 5.91 -2.27
N ASN A 109 -11.47 5.69 -1.16
CA ASN A 109 -12.23 4.48 -0.87
C ASN A 109 -11.38 3.20 -0.67
N ARG A 110 -10.07 3.36 -0.45
CA ARG A 110 -9.19 2.25 -0.12
C ARG A 110 -8.60 2.39 1.26
N PHE A 111 -8.29 1.26 1.87
CA PHE A 111 -7.70 1.24 3.19
C PHE A 111 -6.91 -0.02 3.50
N GLY A 112 -6.26 -0.02 4.66
CA GLY A 112 -5.50 -1.14 5.20
C GLY A 112 -4.11 -1.28 4.61
N GLN A 113 -3.50 -2.43 4.82
CA GLN A 113 -2.17 -2.72 4.30
C GLN A 113 -2.16 -2.61 2.76
N LYS A 114 -1.20 -1.85 2.22
CA LYS A 114 -1.07 -1.58 0.78
C LYS A 114 -2.32 -0.96 0.12
N CYS A 115 -3.28 -0.45 0.91
CA CYS A 115 -4.55 0.07 0.40
C CYS A 115 -5.29 -0.91 -0.53
N GLU A 116 -5.21 -2.22 -0.25
CA GLU A 116 -5.82 -3.26 -1.08
C GLU A 116 -7.31 -3.47 -0.77
N ARG A 117 -7.77 -3.07 0.42
CA ARG A 117 -9.18 -3.20 0.83
C ARG A 117 -9.98 -2.00 0.35
N PHE A 118 -11.25 -2.23 0.03
CA PHE A 118 -12.20 -1.20 -0.40
C PHE A 118 -13.27 -0.97 0.66
N CYS A 119 -13.62 0.29 0.90
CA CYS A 119 -14.77 0.66 1.70
C CYS A 119 -15.91 1.15 0.80
N HIS A 120 -17.15 0.86 1.20
CA HIS A 120 -18.36 1.24 0.45
C HIS A 120 -19.25 2.14 1.29
N CYS A 121 -18.67 3.24 1.75
CA CYS A 121 -19.34 4.25 2.54
C CYS A 121 -20.46 4.93 1.72
N GLN A 122 -21.59 5.20 2.36
CA GLN A 122 -22.69 5.89 1.71
C GLN A 122 -22.35 7.34 1.34
N HIS A 123 -21.50 8.00 2.14
CA HIS A 123 -21.19 9.41 2.01
C HIS A 123 -19.68 9.66 2.05
N GLY A 124 -19.06 9.79 0.87
CA GLY A 124 -17.64 10.12 0.75
C GLY A 124 -16.70 8.93 0.99
N ASN A 125 -15.46 9.22 1.38
CA ASN A 125 -14.40 8.23 1.54
C ASN A 125 -14.33 7.67 2.98
N CYS A 126 -13.44 6.71 3.18
CA CYS A 126 -13.06 6.21 4.50
C CYS A 126 -11.65 6.62 4.92
N GLU A 127 -11.35 6.43 6.21
CA GLU A 127 -10.00 6.47 6.75
C GLU A 127 -9.10 5.42 6.09
N ASN A 128 -7.90 5.80 5.65
CA ASN A 128 -6.99 4.93 4.92
C ASN A 128 -6.42 3.78 5.76
N ILE A 129 -6.35 3.92 7.08
CA ILE A 129 -5.82 2.86 7.96
C ILE A 129 -6.91 1.83 8.27
N THR A 130 -8.00 2.26 8.91
CA THR A 130 -9.04 1.36 9.43
C THR A 130 -10.16 1.07 8.42
N GLY A 131 -10.33 1.94 7.42
CA GLY A 131 -11.46 1.89 6.50
C GLY A 131 -12.77 2.44 7.08
N VAL A 132 -12.78 2.93 8.33
CA VAL A 132 -13.98 3.50 8.94
C VAL A 132 -14.46 4.70 8.13
N CYS A 133 -15.76 4.73 7.86
CA CYS A 133 -16.36 5.83 7.09
C CYS A 133 -16.33 7.14 7.87
N TYR A 134 -15.87 8.22 7.23
CA TYR A 134 -15.88 9.55 7.87
C TYR A 134 -17.28 10.05 8.22
N LYS A 135 -18.29 9.56 7.50
CA LYS A 135 -19.71 9.73 7.82
C LYS A 135 -20.35 8.34 7.95
N PRO A 136 -21.15 8.10 9.01
CA PRO A 136 -21.82 6.82 9.18
C PRO A 136 -22.70 6.44 7.99
N GLY A 137 -22.81 5.13 7.75
CA GLY A 137 -23.68 4.53 6.75
C GLY A 137 -22.93 3.83 5.62
N CYS A 138 -23.42 2.65 5.26
CA CYS A 138 -22.92 1.86 4.13
C CYS A 138 -23.86 1.97 2.93
N MET A 139 -23.31 1.80 1.73
CA MET A 139 -24.13 1.56 0.54
C MET A 139 -25.00 0.31 0.73
N LYS A 140 -26.15 0.27 0.07
CA LYS A 140 -27.04 -0.90 0.13
C LYS A 140 -26.29 -2.18 -0.28
N GLY A 141 -26.44 -3.24 0.51
CA GLY A 141 -25.76 -4.51 0.30
C GLY A 141 -24.38 -4.61 0.96
N TRP A 142 -23.96 -3.58 1.71
CA TRP A 142 -22.69 -3.53 2.43
C TRP A 142 -22.89 -3.30 3.94
N THR A 143 -21.97 -3.82 4.76
CA THR A 143 -22.02 -3.74 6.22
C THR A 143 -20.62 -3.72 6.86
N GLY A 144 -20.58 -3.54 8.19
CA GLY A 144 -19.38 -3.38 9.02
C GLY A 144 -18.90 -1.94 9.09
N ASP A 145 -18.02 -1.63 10.05
CA ASP A 145 -17.53 -0.27 10.29
C ASP A 145 -16.82 0.34 9.07
N SER A 146 -16.14 -0.52 8.30
CA SER A 146 -15.47 -0.12 7.05
C SER A 146 -16.31 -0.35 5.80
N CYS A 147 -17.58 -0.76 5.93
CA CYS A 147 -18.48 -1.09 4.82
C CYS A 147 -17.85 -2.00 3.76
N ASN A 148 -17.07 -2.99 4.21
CA ASN A 148 -16.28 -3.86 3.34
C ASN A 148 -16.78 -5.31 3.29
N TYR A 149 -17.90 -5.60 3.96
CA TYR A 149 -18.57 -6.90 3.93
C TYR A 149 -19.87 -6.80 3.14
N THR A 150 -20.18 -7.81 2.33
CA THR A 150 -21.43 -7.86 1.57
C THR A 150 -22.53 -8.60 2.34
N THR A 151 -23.79 -8.22 2.14
CA THR A 151 -24.95 -8.89 2.78
C THR A 151 -25.79 -9.71 1.81
N ASP A 152 -25.81 -9.32 0.54
CA ASP A 152 -26.81 -9.80 -0.43
C ASP A 152 -26.22 -10.77 -1.46
N CYS A 153 -24.91 -10.74 -1.66
CA CYS A 153 -24.20 -11.46 -2.70
C CYS A 153 -22.75 -11.73 -2.30
N VAL A 154 -22.09 -12.68 -2.95
CA VAL A 154 -20.64 -12.88 -2.83
C VAL A 154 -19.90 -12.15 -3.96
N LEU A 155 -18.78 -11.50 -3.66
CA LEU A 155 -17.96 -10.80 -4.66
C LEU A 155 -17.27 -11.77 -5.63
N LYS A 156 -16.92 -12.95 -5.15
CA LYS A 156 -16.24 -14.02 -5.89
C LYS A 156 -16.75 -15.39 -5.41
N THR A 157 -16.36 -16.46 -6.09
CA THR A 157 -16.74 -17.85 -5.75
C THR A 157 -16.13 -18.38 -4.44
N TYR A 158 -15.30 -17.60 -3.76
CA TYR A 158 -14.61 -17.97 -2.52
C TYR A 158 -14.57 -16.79 -1.55
N ASP A 159 -15.64 -16.02 -1.55
CA ASP A 159 -15.70 -14.77 -0.81
C ASP A 159 -15.73 -14.99 0.71
N THR A 160 -14.71 -14.45 1.39
CA THR A 160 -14.62 -14.42 2.85
C THR A 160 -15.27 -13.18 3.45
N THR A 161 -15.68 -12.23 2.61
CA THR A 161 -16.30 -10.96 3.02
C THR A 161 -17.82 -11.01 3.04
N TYR A 162 -18.42 -12.15 2.68
CA TYR A 162 -19.87 -12.32 2.82
C TYR A 162 -20.28 -12.41 4.28
N ASN A 163 -21.10 -11.46 4.73
CA ASN A 163 -21.68 -11.40 6.07
C ASN A 163 -23.21 -11.20 6.02
N GLY A 164 -23.88 -11.88 5.09
CA GLY A 164 -25.34 -11.86 4.97
C GLY A 164 -26.06 -12.88 5.85
N THR A 165 -27.37 -13.02 5.65
CA THR A 165 -28.25 -13.82 6.50
C THR A 165 -28.78 -15.10 5.83
N VAL A 166 -28.22 -15.53 4.68
CA VAL A 166 -28.62 -16.79 4.05
C VAL A 166 -28.31 -17.94 5.01
N ASN A 167 -29.26 -18.84 5.24
CA ASN A 167 -29.15 -19.96 6.19
C ASN A 167 -29.76 -21.27 5.64
N ILE A 168 -29.73 -21.42 4.33
CA ILE A 168 -30.18 -22.63 3.62
C ILE A 168 -29.08 -23.11 2.68
N THR A 169 -28.85 -24.42 2.67
CA THR A 169 -27.88 -25.05 1.77
C THR A 169 -28.42 -25.11 0.34
N LYS A 170 -27.56 -25.45 -0.63
CA LYS A 170 -27.98 -25.66 -2.03
C LYS A 170 -29.03 -26.76 -2.22
N SER A 171 -29.14 -27.69 -1.25
CA SER A 171 -30.16 -28.74 -1.23
C SER A 171 -31.41 -28.32 -0.43
N ASN A 172 -31.56 -27.02 -0.14
CA ASN A 172 -32.65 -26.45 0.66
C ASN A 172 -32.74 -27.01 2.08
N ILE A 173 -31.62 -27.38 2.68
CA ILE A 173 -31.58 -27.86 4.06
C ILE A 173 -31.25 -26.67 4.98
N PRO A 174 -32.03 -26.43 6.06
CA PRO A 174 -31.71 -25.39 7.02
C PRO A 174 -30.35 -25.61 7.69
N CYS A 175 -29.58 -24.53 7.78
CA CYS A 175 -28.30 -24.52 8.46
C CYS A 175 -28.46 -24.73 9.97
N LYS A 176 -27.48 -25.40 10.58
CA LYS A 176 -27.33 -25.51 12.03
C LYS A 176 -26.62 -24.29 12.59
N ARG A 177 -26.94 -23.93 13.85
CA ARG A 177 -26.26 -22.84 14.56
C ARG A 177 -24.77 -23.17 14.75
N TRP A 178 -23.91 -22.17 14.56
CA TRP A 178 -22.47 -22.33 14.66
C TRP A 178 -21.99 -22.61 16.08
N GLU A 179 -22.71 -22.16 17.11
CA GLU A 179 -22.47 -22.52 18.52
C GLU A 179 -22.51 -24.05 18.77
N LYS A 180 -23.15 -24.81 17.88
CA LYS A 180 -23.24 -26.28 17.93
C LYS A 180 -22.27 -26.97 16.98
N ALA A 181 -21.38 -26.21 16.34
CA ALA A 181 -20.34 -26.76 15.49
C ALA A 181 -19.44 -27.70 16.29
N SER A 182 -18.96 -28.75 15.63
CA SER A 182 -17.97 -29.67 16.21
C SER A 182 -16.63 -28.98 16.49
N ASP A 183 -16.29 -27.96 15.71
CA ASP A 183 -15.11 -27.14 15.90
C ASP A 183 -15.46 -25.87 16.70
N ALA A 184 -14.90 -25.76 17.89
CA ALA A 184 -15.15 -24.64 18.81
C ALA A 184 -14.72 -23.28 18.22
N ARG A 185 -13.80 -23.26 17.24
CA ARG A 185 -13.36 -22.03 16.57
C ARG A 185 -14.51 -21.32 15.86
N TYR A 186 -15.57 -22.04 15.49
CA TYR A 186 -16.72 -21.47 14.80
C TYR A 186 -17.82 -20.98 15.74
N HIS A 187 -17.71 -21.19 17.06
CA HIS A 187 -18.75 -20.77 18.02
C HIS A 187 -18.93 -19.25 18.11
N VAL A 188 -17.96 -18.47 17.61
CA VAL A 188 -18.02 -17.00 17.53
C VAL A 188 -18.83 -16.49 16.33
N LEU A 189 -19.20 -17.37 15.39
CA LEU A 189 -19.97 -16.98 14.21
C LEU A 189 -21.44 -16.80 14.57
N GLU A 190 -22.04 -15.79 13.96
CA GLU A 190 -23.42 -15.40 14.23
C GLU A 190 -24.42 -16.46 13.75
N GLU A 191 -25.32 -16.83 14.65
CA GLU A 191 -26.54 -17.59 14.35
C GLU A 191 -26.27 -18.89 13.56
N ASN A 192 -27.02 -19.13 12.49
CA ASN A 192 -26.88 -20.27 11.58
C ASN A 192 -26.62 -19.82 10.13
N PHE A 193 -26.05 -18.64 9.93
CA PHE A 193 -25.87 -18.09 8.59
C PHE A 193 -24.69 -18.73 7.85
N CYS A 194 -24.76 -18.80 6.52
CA CYS A 194 -23.68 -19.32 5.69
C CYS A 194 -22.44 -18.43 5.80
N ARG A 195 -21.28 -19.05 6.02
CA ARG A 195 -20.01 -18.35 6.21
C ARG A 195 -18.89 -19.09 5.48
N ASN A 196 -17.77 -18.42 5.26
CA ASN A 196 -16.53 -19.03 4.81
C ASN A 196 -15.42 -18.80 5.87
N PRO A 197 -15.47 -19.52 7.01
CA PRO A 197 -14.60 -19.24 8.15
C PRO A 197 -13.18 -19.82 8.00
N SER A 198 -12.95 -20.71 7.03
CA SER A 198 -11.62 -21.29 6.75
C SER A 198 -10.68 -20.30 6.09
N PHE A 199 -11.20 -19.19 5.56
CA PHE A 199 -10.49 -18.29 4.65
C PHE A 199 -9.87 -19.02 3.45
N ASP A 200 -10.38 -20.20 3.11
CA ASP A 200 -9.90 -20.99 1.99
C ASP A 200 -10.37 -20.33 0.68
N PRO A 201 -9.44 -19.94 -0.21
CA PRO A 201 -9.76 -19.32 -1.49
C PRO A 201 -10.41 -20.29 -2.49
N LEU A 202 -10.64 -21.55 -2.14
CA LEU A 202 -11.36 -22.52 -2.95
C LEU A 202 -12.74 -22.87 -2.37
N GLU A 203 -13.10 -22.34 -1.21
CA GLU A 203 -14.32 -22.71 -0.49
C GLU A 203 -15.41 -21.65 -0.64
N TYR A 204 -16.57 -22.05 -1.18
CA TYR A 204 -17.76 -21.19 -1.25
C TYR A 204 -18.46 -21.16 0.12
N PRO A 205 -19.12 -20.06 0.53
CA PRO A 205 -19.82 -20.01 1.82
C PRO A 205 -20.75 -21.21 2.05
N TRP A 206 -20.64 -21.78 3.24
CA TRP A 206 -21.27 -23.04 3.62
C TRP A 206 -21.78 -22.97 5.04
N CYS A 207 -22.50 -24.01 5.44
CA CYS A 207 -22.93 -24.20 6.83
C CYS A 207 -23.04 -25.69 7.18
N TYR A 208 -23.08 -26.00 8.47
CA TYR A 208 -23.42 -27.33 8.93
C TYR A 208 -24.90 -27.64 8.70
N ARG A 209 -25.21 -28.90 8.39
CA ARG A 209 -26.58 -29.38 8.20
C ARG A 209 -26.86 -30.69 8.91
N SER A 210 -28.11 -31.12 8.87
CA SER A 210 -28.52 -32.45 9.30
C SER A 210 -28.29 -33.47 8.17
N GLY A 211 -27.93 -34.71 8.53
CA GLY A 211 -27.67 -35.80 7.58
C GLY A 211 -26.25 -35.82 7.03
N THR A 212 -26.08 -36.51 5.90
CA THR A 212 -24.78 -36.73 5.23
C THR A 212 -24.77 -36.11 3.84
N PRO A 213 -23.72 -35.35 3.43
CA PRO A 213 -22.65 -34.82 4.29
C PRO A 213 -23.15 -33.87 5.40
N TYR A 214 -22.36 -33.75 6.45
CA TYR A 214 -22.69 -32.97 7.65
C TYR A 214 -22.56 -31.46 7.47
N TYR A 215 -21.97 -31.02 6.35
CA TYR A 215 -21.91 -29.63 5.90
C TYR A 215 -22.20 -29.57 4.40
N GLU A 216 -22.63 -28.41 3.94
CA GLU A 216 -22.92 -28.19 2.53
C GLU A 216 -22.85 -26.70 2.19
N THR A 217 -22.47 -26.40 0.95
CA THR A 217 -22.44 -25.02 0.43
C THR A 217 -23.84 -24.44 0.30
N CYS A 218 -23.92 -23.11 0.37
CA CYS A 218 -25.17 -22.36 0.22
C CYS A 218 -25.35 -21.78 -1.18
N THR A 219 -26.57 -21.33 -1.50
CA THR A 219 -26.88 -20.66 -2.79
C THR A 219 -26.97 -19.15 -2.59
N ILE A 220 -25.82 -18.48 -2.67
CA ILE A 220 -25.73 -17.01 -2.63
C ILE A 220 -25.42 -16.52 -4.06
N PRO A 221 -26.01 -15.43 -4.54
CA PRO A 221 -25.70 -14.93 -5.88
C PRO A 221 -24.32 -14.26 -5.92
N LEU A 222 -23.64 -14.28 -7.07
CA LEU A 222 -22.47 -13.43 -7.31
C LEU A 222 -22.92 -11.96 -7.45
N CYS A 223 -22.17 -11.02 -6.87
CA CYS A 223 -22.42 -9.60 -7.04
C CYS A 223 -22.31 -9.22 -8.53
N GLY A 224 -23.23 -8.40 -9.02
CA GLY A 224 -23.32 -8.03 -10.44
C GLY A 224 -24.11 -9.01 -11.33
N MET A 225 -24.23 -10.30 -10.99
CA MET A 225 -25.10 -11.24 -11.73
C MET A 225 -26.60 -11.00 -11.45
N LEU A 226 -26.93 -10.35 -10.34
CA LEU A 226 -28.30 -9.93 -9.98
C LEU A 226 -28.91 -8.93 -10.99
N LEU A 227 -28.07 -8.20 -11.74
CA LEU A 227 -28.52 -7.22 -12.73
C LEU A 227 -28.97 -7.83 -14.07
N ILE A 228 -28.75 -9.14 -14.28
CA ILE A 228 -29.10 -9.80 -15.55
C ILE A 228 -30.55 -10.32 -15.51
N LYS A 229 -31.06 -10.71 -14.32
CA LYS A 229 -32.43 -11.25 -14.20
C LYS A 229 -33.53 -10.18 -14.33
N THR A 230 -33.22 -8.90 -14.11
CA THR A 230 -34.22 -7.83 -14.15
C THR A 230 -34.42 -7.21 -15.54
N LYS A 231 -33.66 -7.63 -16.57
CA LYS A 231 -33.80 -7.11 -17.93
C LYS A 231 -34.56 -8.01 -18.91
N THR A 232 -35.05 -9.17 -18.47
CA THR A 232 -35.72 -10.15 -19.37
C THR A 232 -37.22 -10.34 -19.06
N SER A 233 -37.84 -9.43 -18.33
CA SER A 233 -39.29 -9.47 -18.07
C SER A 233 -39.92 -8.08 -18.17
N ALA A 234 -39.82 -7.49 -19.35
CA ALA A 234 -40.66 -6.37 -19.78
C ALA A 234 -40.73 -6.40 -21.31
N ASN A 235 -41.54 -7.32 -21.84
CA ASN A 235 -42.16 -7.23 -23.16
C ASN A 235 -43.25 -8.31 -23.22
N GLN A 236 -44.43 -7.91 -22.75
CA GLN A 236 -45.71 -8.49 -23.15
C GLN A 236 -46.70 -7.35 -23.33
#